data_AF-A0A969F0G7-F1
#
_entry.id   AF-A0A969F0G7-F1
#
_cell.length_a   1.000
_cell.length_b   1.000
_cell.length_c   1.000
_cell.angle_alpha   90.00
_cell.angle_beta   90.00
_cell.angle_gamma   90.00
#
_symmetry.space_group_name_H-M   'P 1'
#
loop_
_entity.id
_entity.type
_entity.pdbx_description
1 polymer ?
#
loop_
_entity_poly.entity_id
_entity_poly.type
_entity_poly.pdbx_seq_one_letter_code
_entity_poly.pdbx_strand_id
1 'polypeptide(L)'
;ALSAARGRHGVMVQFRFGARTTSLLQIVSDRAHARYGNGLHCVQSFPFEAPVALGASVALDLNALELIENPAHHSLGSFGFREGMLQFVSFFPNAMHHPEMLPEVFDACVRRAESVSSRATGSNWAAPRLRPNSLTSLLERMRRH
;
A
#
# COMPACT_ATOMS: atom_id res chain seq x y z
N ALA A 1 -1.05 2.42 12.28
CA ALA A 1 -2.42 2.34 11.70
C ALA A 1 -3.44 2.92 12.67
N LEU A 2 -4.55 3.49 12.17
CA LEU A 2 -5.68 4.00 12.96
C LEU A 2 -6.74 2.93 13.22
N SER A 3 -7.03 2.09 12.21
CA SER A 3 -7.95 0.97 12.32
C SER A 3 -7.56 -0.11 11.32
N ALA A 4 -7.92 -1.37 11.61
CA ALA A 4 -7.78 -2.48 10.68
C ALA A 4 -9.07 -3.31 10.70
N ALA A 5 -9.61 -3.58 9.52
CA ALA A 5 -10.77 -4.43 9.33
C ALA A 5 -10.36 -5.66 8.51
N ARG A 6 -10.83 -6.83 8.93
CA ARG A 6 -10.52 -8.10 8.27
C ARG A 6 -11.78 -8.63 7.59
N GLY A 7 -11.67 -8.91 6.30
CA GLY A 7 -12.71 -9.59 5.52
C GLY A 7 -12.33 -11.04 5.21
N ARG A 8 -13.28 -11.81 4.66
CA ARG A 8 -13.02 -13.19 4.20
C ARG A 8 -11.90 -13.29 3.14
N HIS A 9 -11.67 -12.23 2.37
CA HIS A 9 -10.76 -12.25 1.22
C HIS A 9 -9.59 -11.26 1.30
N GLY A 10 -9.46 -10.52 2.40
CA GLY A 10 -8.44 -9.49 2.51
C GLY A 10 -8.38 -8.75 3.85
N VAL A 11 -7.45 -7.82 3.92
CA VAL A 11 -7.26 -6.90 5.05
C VAL A 11 -7.39 -5.47 4.55
N MET A 12 -8.11 -4.65 5.29
CA MET A 12 -8.19 -3.21 5.09
C MET A 12 -7.57 -2.51 6.28
N VAL A 13 -6.67 -1.56 6.04
CA VAL A 13 -5.99 -0.81 7.09
C VAL A 13 -6.08 0.67 6.78
N GLN A 14 -6.56 1.45 7.74
CA GLN A 14 -6.58 2.90 7.64
C GLN A 14 -5.33 3.47 8.30
N PHE A 15 -4.67 4.39 7.61
CA PHE A 15 -3.60 5.20 8.16
C PHE A 15 -4.06 6.65 8.24
N ARG A 16 -3.50 7.40 9.19
CA ARG A 16 -3.77 8.83 9.26
C ARG A 16 -3.21 9.52 8.01
N PHE A 17 -3.95 10.50 7.48
CA PHE A 17 -3.52 11.32 6.37
C PHE A 17 -3.88 12.77 6.68
N GLY A 18 -2.88 13.58 7.04
CA GLY A 18 -3.12 14.93 7.57
C GLY A 18 -3.96 14.96 8.86
N ALA A 19 -4.66 16.07 9.06
CA ALA A 19 -5.39 16.33 10.30
C ALA A 19 -6.75 15.62 10.39
N ARG A 20 -7.47 15.51 9.26
CA ARG A 20 -8.90 15.13 9.23
C ARG A 20 -9.24 13.96 8.29
N THR A 21 -8.30 13.49 7.49
CA THR A 21 -8.55 12.43 6.51
C THR A 21 -7.68 11.21 6.81
N THR A 22 -7.97 10.11 6.12
CA THR A 22 -7.24 8.86 6.25
C THR A 22 -6.87 8.34 4.88
N SER A 23 -5.74 7.64 4.79
CA SER A 23 -5.41 6.82 3.64
C SER A 23 -5.81 5.38 3.92
N LEU A 24 -6.15 4.65 2.86
CA LEU A 24 -6.68 3.30 2.95
C LEU A 24 -5.76 2.33 2.22
N LEU A 25 -5.25 1.33 2.93
CA LEU A 25 -4.62 0.15 2.36
C LEU A 25 -5.63 -0.98 2.28
N GLN A 26 -5.72 -1.60 1.11
CA GLN A 26 -6.51 -2.80 0.86
C GLN A 26 -5.58 -3.88 0.31
N ILE A 27 -5.51 -5.02 0.98
CA ILE A 27 -4.80 -6.21 0.52
C ILE A 27 -5.83 -7.29 0.31
N VAL A 28 -6.02 -7.73 -0.94
CA VAL A 28 -7.02 -8.73 -1.31
C VAL A 28 -6.37 -9.90 -2.05
N SER A 29 -6.90 -11.10 -1.85
CA SER A 29 -6.36 -12.36 -2.40
C SER A 29 -7.32 -13.07 -3.37
N ASP A 30 -8.46 -12.45 -3.69
CA ASP A 30 -9.50 -12.99 -4.56
C ASP A 30 -9.45 -12.47 -6.01
N ARG A 31 -8.47 -11.61 -6.33
CA ARG A 31 -8.26 -11.09 -7.68
C ARG A 31 -7.05 -11.76 -8.33
N ALA A 32 -7.32 -12.73 -9.20
CA ALA A 32 -6.29 -13.31 -10.03
C ALA A 32 -5.76 -12.28 -11.04
N HIS A 33 -4.45 -12.21 -11.19
CA HIS A 33 -3.82 -11.41 -12.23
C HIS A 33 -3.80 -12.20 -13.54
N ALA A 34 -4.23 -11.58 -14.64
CA ALA A 34 -4.41 -12.24 -15.94
C ALA A 34 -3.16 -13.02 -16.44
N ARG A 35 -1.96 -12.53 -16.09
CA ARG A 35 -0.68 -13.16 -16.45
C ARG A 35 -0.04 -14.00 -15.35
N TYR A 36 -0.30 -13.69 -14.08
CA TYR A 36 0.46 -14.25 -12.95
C TYR A 36 -0.39 -15.16 -12.05
N GLY A 37 -1.66 -15.35 -12.37
CA GLY A 37 -2.57 -16.21 -11.62
C GLY A 37 -2.88 -15.62 -10.25
N ASN A 38 -2.90 -16.47 -9.22
CA ASN A 38 -3.28 -16.07 -7.87
C ASN A 38 -2.15 -15.31 -7.16
N GLY A 39 -2.54 -14.37 -6.31
CA GLY A 39 -1.61 -13.54 -5.57
C GLY A 39 -2.32 -12.57 -4.65
N LEU A 40 -1.54 -11.67 -4.07
CA LEU A 40 -2.03 -10.56 -3.29
C LEU A 40 -2.03 -9.29 -4.13
N HIS A 41 -3.22 -8.73 -4.29
CA HIS A 41 -3.40 -7.41 -4.87
C HIS A 41 -3.48 -6.37 -3.75
N CYS A 42 -2.54 -5.44 -3.77
CA CYS A 42 -2.39 -4.41 -2.76
C CYS A 42 -2.66 -3.04 -3.39
N VAL A 43 -3.61 -2.30 -2.82
CA VAL A 43 -3.93 -0.92 -3.23
C VAL A 43 -3.86 -0.04 -2.01
N GLN A 44 -3.07 1.03 -2.10
CA GLN A 44 -3.01 2.06 -1.07
C GLN A 44 -3.46 3.40 -1.64
N SER A 45 -4.59 3.91 -1.15
CA SER A 45 -5.26 5.10 -1.65
C SER A 45 -5.07 6.29 -0.70
N PHE A 46 -4.69 7.43 -1.26
CA PHE A 46 -4.45 8.69 -0.57
C PHE A 46 -5.38 9.77 -1.14
N PRO A 47 -6.21 10.41 -0.31
CA PRO A 47 -7.02 11.55 -0.75
C PRO A 47 -6.12 12.66 -1.31
N PHE A 48 -6.34 13.08 -2.55
CA PHE A 48 -5.56 14.12 -3.21
C PHE A 48 -6.41 14.84 -4.24
N GLU A 49 -7.17 15.84 -3.78
CA GLU A 49 -8.03 16.63 -4.66
C GLU A 49 -7.18 17.58 -5.51
N ALA A 50 -7.00 17.22 -6.77
CA ALA A 50 -6.22 17.99 -7.73
C ALA A 50 -6.76 17.80 -9.16
N PRO A 51 -6.51 18.76 -10.07
CA PRO A 51 -6.70 18.55 -11.50
C PRO A 51 -5.93 17.33 -12.01
N VAL A 52 -6.48 16.62 -12.99
CA VAL A 52 -5.90 15.35 -13.51
C VAL A 52 -4.44 15.48 -13.91
N ALA A 53 -4.06 16.55 -14.62
CA ALA A 53 -2.69 16.76 -15.07
C ALA A 53 -1.71 16.91 -13.89
N LEU A 54 -2.11 17.64 -12.85
CA LEU A 54 -1.30 17.82 -11.64
C LEU A 54 -1.19 16.51 -10.86
N GLY A 55 -2.31 15.81 -10.65
CA GLY A 55 -2.31 14.52 -9.97
C GLY A 55 -1.45 13.47 -10.69
N ALA A 56 -1.51 13.41 -12.02
CA ALA A 56 -0.68 12.53 -12.83
C ALA A 56 0.81 12.86 -12.71
N SER A 57 1.17 14.16 -12.75
CA SER A 57 2.56 14.61 -12.54
C SER A 57 3.08 14.17 -11.17
N VAL A 58 2.30 14.42 -10.11
CA VAL A 58 2.67 14.03 -8.74
C VAL A 58 2.83 12.51 -8.60
N ALA A 59 1.96 11.72 -9.24
CA ALA A 59 2.10 10.26 -9.24
C ALA A 59 3.42 9.81 -9.91
N LEU A 60 3.83 10.45 -11.01
CA LEU A 60 5.11 10.16 -11.68
C LEU A 60 6.31 10.54 -10.80
N ASP A 61 6.24 11.69 -10.13
CA ASP A 61 7.30 12.13 -9.19
C ASP A 61 7.44 11.14 -8.02
N LEU A 62 6.32 10.67 -7.46
CA LEU A 62 6.32 9.65 -6.41
C LEU A 62 6.88 8.32 -6.88
N ASN A 63 6.64 7.93 -8.14
CA ASN A 63 7.26 6.74 -8.74
C ASN A 63 8.78 6.89 -8.85
N ALA A 64 9.27 8.05 -9.29
CA ALA A 64 10.69 8.33 -9.35
C ALA A 64 11.34 8.27 -7.96
N LEU A 65 10.66 8.80 -6.93
CA LEU A 65 11.14 8.76 -5.55
C LEU A 65 11.18 7.34 -4.98
N GLU A 66 10.18 6.50 -5.23
CA GLU A 66 10.21 5.09 -4.82
C GLU A 66 11.39 4.33 -5.43
N LEU A 67 11.79 4.67 -6.66
CA LEU A 67 12.95 4.07 -7.33
C LEU A 67 14.29 4.53 -6.76
N ILE A 68 14.38 5.78 -6.27
CA ILE A 68 15.65 6.41 -5.84
C ILE A 68 15.87 6.28 -4.33
N GLU A 69 14.85 6.54 -3.52
CA GLU A 69 15.00 6.68 -2.07
C GLU A 69 15.01 5.32 -1.34
N ASN A 70 14.56 4.24 -1.97
CA ASN A 70 14.39 2.96 -1.27
C ASN A 70 14.73 1.70 -2.10
N PRO A 71 15.95 1.59 -2.66
CA PRO A 71 16.32 0.49 -3.57
C PRO A 71 16.35 -0.89 -2.90
N ALA A 72 16.32 -0.99 -1.57
CA ALA A 72 16.41 -2.25 -0.83
C ALA A 72 15.04 -2.89 -0.53
N HIS A 73 13.95 -2.14 -0.56
CA HIS A 73 12.63 -2.68 -0.25
C HIS A 73 11.88 -3.05 -1.53
N HIS A 74 11.27 -4.22 -1.52
CA HIS A 74 10.54 -4.79 -2.65
C HIS A 74 9.19 -4.08 -2.87
N SER A 75 9.17 -2.77 -3.09
CA SER A 75 7.96 -2.05 -3.50
C SER A 75 7.69 -2.29 -4.98
N LEU A 76 7.34 -3.53 -5.33
CA LEU A 76 6.90 -3.91 -6.67
C LEU A 76 5.53 -3.30 -6.96
N GLY A 77 5.52 -2.04 -7.39
CA GLY A 77 4.29 -1.32 -7.69
C GLY A 77 4.54 0.07 -8.24
N SER A 78 3.46 0.81 -8.43
CA SER A 78 3.50 2.17 -8.94
C SER A 78 2.33 2.99 -8.44
N PHE A 79 2.58 4.28 -8.26
CA PHE A 79 1.56 5.31 -8.14
C PHE A 79 0.86 5.57 -9.47
N GLY A 80 -0.46 5.74 -9.38
CA GLY A 80 -1.30 6.37 -10.39
C GLY A 80 -2.22 7.40 -9.74
N PHE A 81 -2.86 8.22 -10.57
CA PHE A 81 -3.87 9.18 -10.13
C PHE A 81 -5.21 8.85 -10.75
N ARG A 82 -6.25 8.70 -9.91
CA ARG A 82 -7.60 8.40 -10.37
C ARG A 82 -8.62 8.94 -9.37
N GLU A 83 -9.69 9.57 -9.87
CA GLU A 83 -10.87 9.97 -9.09
C GLU A 83 -10.51 10.80 -7.83
N GLY A 84 -9.56 11.74 -7.95
CA GLY A 84 -9.14 12.59 -6.83
C GLY A 84 -8.30 11.85 -5.77
N MET A 85 -7.68 10.73 -6.14
CA MET A 85 -6.82 9.94 -5.26
C MET A 85 -5.51 9.61 -5.94
N LEU A 86 -4.43 9.71 -5.16
CA LEU A 86 -3.17 9.04 -5.49
C LEU A 86 -3.27 7.59 -5.00
N GLN A 87 -2.96 6.63 -5.85
CA GLN A 87 -3.08 5.21 -5.54
C GLN A 87 -1.75 4.51 -5.84
N PHE A 88 -1.14 3.91 -4.83
CA PHE A 88 -0.06 2.95 -5.05
C PHE A 88 -0.66 1.56 -5.24
N VAL A 89 -0.34 0.92 -6.36
CA VAL A 89 -0.84 -0.41 -6.70
C VAL A 89 0.32 -1.37 -6.84
N SER A 90 0.23 -2.52 -6.17
CA SER A 90 1.19 -3.61 -6.26
C SER A 90 0.49 -4.97 -6.36
N PHE A 91 1.16 -5.93 -6.99
CA PHE A 91 0.69 -7.31 -7.07
C PHE A 91 1.83 -8.26 -6.72
N PHE A 92 1.58 -9.16 -5.76
CA PHE A 92 2.54 -10.16 -5.30
C PHE A 92 2.02 -11.56 -5.66
N PRO A 93 2.56 -12.22 -6.70
CA PRO A 93 2.20 -13.60 -7.04
C PRO A 93 2.45 -14.55 -5.86
N ASN A 94 1.65 -15.61 -5.73
CA ASN A 94 1.87 -16.63 -4.69
C ASN A 94 3.27 -17.27 -4.78
N ALA A 95 3.84 -17.36 -5.99
CA ALA A 95 5.20 -17.86 -6.21
C ALA A 95 6.29 -17.05 -5.49
N MET A 96 6.01 -15.81 -5.09
CA MET A 96 6.94 -14.95 -4.32
C MET A 96 6.78 -15.10 -2.81
N HIS A 97 5.94 -16.02 -2.34
CA HIS A 97 5.67 -16.20 -0.92
C HIS A 97 6.92 -16.61 -0.13
N HIS A 98 7.29 -15.78 0.85
CA HIS A 98 8.24 -16.09 1.92
C HIS A 98 7.72 -15.49 3.24
N PRO A 99 7.99 -16.11 4.42
CA PRO A 99 7.52 -15.64 5.73
C PRO A 99 7.68 -14.15 6.01
N GLU A 100 8.78 -13.54 5.58
CA GLU A 100 9.08 -12.11 5.84
C GLU A 100 8.43 -11.14 4.82
N MET A 101 7.88 -11.64 3.72
CA MET A 101 7.37 -10.79 2.64
C MET A 101 6.21 -9.90 3.10
N LEU A 102 5.25 -10.43 3.85
CA LEU A 102 4.08 -9.66 4.28
C LEU A 102 4.40 -8.57 5.32
N PRO A 103 5.22 -8.85 6.36
CA PRO A 103 5.76 -7.81 7.22
C PRO A 103 6.47 -6.69 6.43
N GLU A 104 7.35 -7.03 5.49
CA GLU A 104 8.08 -6.05 4.69
C GLU A 104 7.15 -5.19 3.80
N VAL A 105 6.18 -5.82 3.14
CA VAL A 105 5.16 -5.13 2.34
C VAL A 105 4.33 -4.20 3.21
N PHE A 106 3.96 -4.65 4.41
CA PHE A 106 3.19 -3.83 5.34
C PHE A 106 4.00 -2.62 5.82
N ASP A 107 5.26 -2.81 6.21
CA ASP A 107 6.15 -1.73 6.61
C ASP A 107 6.40 -0.71 5.48
N ALA A 108 6.50 -1.19 4.24
CA ALA A 108 6.55 -0.31 3.07
C ALA A 108 5.28 0.55 2.94
N CYS A 109 4.10 -0.03 3.18
CA CYS A 109 2.84 0.73 3.17
C CYS A 109 2.75 1.76 4.29
N VAL A 110 3.27 1.43 5.49
CA VAL A 110 3.34 2.38 6.62
C VAL A 110 4.20 3.58 6.24
N ARG A 111 5.43 3.34 5.77
CA ARG A 111 6.36 4.41 5.36
C ARG A 111 5.80 5.27 4.23
N ARG A 112 5.09 4.64 3.28
CA ARG A 112 4.40 5.38 2.21
C ARG A 112 3.31 6.28 2.77
N ALA A 113 2.52 5.80 3.72
CA ALA A 113 1.50 6.63 4.36
C ALA A 113 2.10 7.84 5.07
N GLU A 114 3.23 7.67 5.75
CA GLU A 114 3.98 8.77 6.37
C GLU A 114 4.49 9.75 5.31
N SER A 115 5.27 9.27 4.34
CA SER A 115 5.91 10.08 3.30
C SER A 115 4.89 10.88 2.49
N VAL A 116 3.85 10.22 1.97
CA VAL A 116 2.81 10.89 1.16
C VAL A 116 2.00 11.86 2.02
N SER A 117 1.65 11.49 3.26
CA SER A 117 0.94 12.42 4.16
C SER A 117 1.78 13.66 4.45
N SER A 118 3.07 13.52 4.74
CA SER A 118 3.95 14.66 5.03
C SER A 118 4.16 15.56 3.81
N ARG A 119 4.30 15.00 2.61
CA ARG A 119 4.41 15.76 1.37
C ARG A 119 3.10 16.48 1.00
N ALA A 120 1.96 15.83 1.19
CA ALA A 120 0.66 16.40 0.84
C ALA A 120 0.13 17.42 1.85
N THR A 121 0.50 17.31 3.13
CA THR A 121 -0.07 18.14 4.21
C THR A 121 0.95 19.03 4.92
N GLY A 122 2.23 18.94 4.58
CA GLY A 122 3.32 19.66 5.25
C GLY A 122 3.56 19.26 6.71
N SER A 123 2.88 18.22 7.21
CA SER A 123 2.92 17.79 8.61
C SER A 123 3.73 16.50 8.78
N ASN A 124 4.77 16.51 9.61
CA ASN A 124 5.63 15.36 9.89
C ASN A 124 5.00 14.48 10.98
N TRP A 125 4.52 13.28 10.63
CA TRP A 125 3.92 12.33 11.57
C TRP A 125 4.49 10.93 11.34
N ALA A 126 4.87 10.26 12.43
CA ALA A 126 5.29 8.85 12.43
C ALA A 126 4.10 7.95 12.79
N ALA A 127 3.73 7.04 11.89
CA ALA A 127 2.66 6.07 12.09
C ALA A 127 3.08 4.97 13.08
N PRO A 128 2.18 4.51 13.97
CA PRO A 128 2.48 3.42 14.89
C PRO A 128 2.64 2.11 14.10
N ARG A 129 3.79 1.45 14.31
CA ARG A 129 4.13 0.12 13.78
C ARG A 129 3.13 -0.91 14.30
N LEU A 130 2.50 -1.69 13.41
CA LEU A 130 1.63 -2.79 13.84
C LEU A 130 2.47 -3.96 14.37
N ARG A 131 1.92 -4.73 15.31
CA ARG A 131 2.54 -5.99 15.77
C ARG A 131 2.18 -7.15 14.83
N PRO A 132 3.05 -8.17 14.67
CA PRO A 132 2.96 -9.19 13.61
C PRO A 132 1.69 -10.06 13.58
N ASN A 133 0.91 -10.10 14.66
CA ASN A 133 -0.19 -11.08 14.83
C ASN A 133 -1.42 -10.82 13.94
N SER A 134 -1.48 -9.70 13.21
CA SER A 134 -2.59 -9.38 12.29
C SER A 134 -2.44 -9.99 10.89
N LEU A 135 -1.25 -10.49 10.52
CA LEU A 135 -0.92 -10.93 9.16
C LEU A 135 -0.87 -12.46 8.98
N THR A 136 -0.89 -13.23 10.08
CA THR A 136 -0.64 -14.68 10.10
C THR A 136 -1.59 -15.47 9.19
N SER A 137 -2.87 -15.10 9.14
CA SER A 137 -3.86 -15.80 8.31
C SER A 137 -3.74 -15.54 6.80
N LEU A 138 -3.11 -14.42 6.42
CA LEU A 138 -2.88 -14.07 5.02
C LEU A 138 -1.66 -14.85 4.49
N LEU A 139 -0.61 -14.95 5.31
CA LEU A 139 0.56 -15.82 5.08
C LEU A 139 0.14 -17.29 4.88
N GLU A 140 -0.71 -17.83 5.76
CA GLU A 140 -1.18 -19.21 5.64
C GLU A 140 -1.99 -19.50 4.36
N ARG A 141 -2.60 -18.50 3.73
CA ARG A 141 -3.34 -18.68 2.47
C ARG A 141 -2.44 -18.62 1.25
N MET A 142 -1.45 -17.72 1.25
CA MET A 142 -0.42 -17.71 0.21
C MET A 142 0.35 -19.04 0.16
N ARG A 143 0.52 -19.72 1.29
CA ARG A 143 1.18 -21.05 1.35
C ARG A 143 0.34 -22.21 0.79
N ARG A 144 -0.98 -22.06 0.68
CA ARG A 144 -1.92 -23.17 0.39
C ARG A 144 -2.30 -23.31 -1.10
N HIS A 145 -1.87 -22.39 -1.97
CA HIS A 145 -2.21 -22.35 -3.40
C HIS A 145 -1.05 -21.82 -4.23
#